data_AF-A0AA43JSF9-F1
#
_entry.id   AF-A0AA43JSF9-F1
#
_cell.length_a   1.000
_cell.length_b   1.000
_cell.length_c   1.000
_cell.angle_alpha   90.00
_cell.angle_beta   90.00
_cell.angle_gamma   90.00
#
_symmetry.space_group_name_H-M   'P 1'
#
loop_
_entity.id
_entity.type
_entity.pdbx_description
1 polymer ?
#
loop_
_entity_poly.entity_id
_entity_poly.type
_entity_poly.pdbx_seq_one_letter_code
_entity_poly.pdbx_strand_id
1 'polypeptide(L)'
;MKRISLFGTVLALAACGGGEPAQEMDHDMATMTAEAPASGTVSAEMTTPEWLHVDHEARTVHMTITAGATEAKAYWNFNGGYDGNMTITVPEGYAVTIDFENNDPVMAHSMGIVAAAASFGAMLEPTSVFEGALTQNPTSMTDATMPGEKERVTFTAAAAGEYTMVCYIPGHAATGMWVRFNVSAEGEAGVQGGM
;
A
#
# COMPACT_ATOMS: atom_id res chain seq x y z
N MET A 1 -48.75 -19.82 27.80
CA MET A 1 -49.89 -20.69 27.41
C MET A 1 -50.67 -20.03 26.28
N LYS A 2 -51.43 -20.78 25.46
CA LYS A 2 -51.83 -20.45 24.06
C LYS A 2 -50.59 -20.43 23.14
N ARG A 3 -50.37 -21.30 22.13
CA ARG A 3 -51.17 -22.31 21.39
C ARG A 3 -52.30 -21.78 20.48
N ILE A 4 -52.11 -21.99 19.16
CA ILE A 4 -53.02 -22.37 18.04
C ILE A 4 -52.17 -22.11 16.77
N SER A 5 -51.63 -23.14 16.10
CA SER A 5 -52.22 -23.92 14.98
C SER A 5 -52.63 -23.06 13.78
N LEU A 6 -51.92 -23.02 12.64
CA LEU A 6 -51.46 -24.07 11.70
C LEU A 6 -52.53 -24.47 10.67
N PHE A 7 -52.21 -24.30 9.38
CA PHE A 7 -52.86 -24.96 8.25
C PHE A 7 -51.80 -25.35 7.19
N GLY A 8 -51.72 -26.63 6.85
CA GLY A 8 -51.18 -27.11 5.56
C GLY A 8 -52.35 -27.50 4.65
N THR A 9 -52.26 -28.39 3.65
CA THR A 9 -51.20 -29.32 3.22
C THR A 9 -51.52 -29.75 1.75
N VAL A 10 -50.72 -30.66 1.18
CA VAL A 10 -50.98 -31.55 0.00
C VAL A 10 -50.52 -30.97 -1.35
N LEU A 11 -49.60 -31.55 -2.17
CA LEU A 11 -48.87 -32.85 -2.27
C LEU A 11 -49.43 -33.93 -3.23
N ALA A 12 -48.75 -34.13 -4.37
CA ALA A 12 -48.55 -35.39 -5.12
C ALA A 12 -47.34 -35.17 -6.09
N LEU A 13 -46.37 -36.06 -6.39
CA LEU A 13 -46.27 -37.53 -6.51
C LEU A 13 -46.96 -38.10 -7.77
N ALA A 14 -46.39 -38.95 -8.64
CA ALA A 14 -45.02 -39.50 -8.82
C ALA A 14 -44.92 -40.05 -10.31
N ALA A 15 -44.04 -40.95 -10.81
CA ALA A 15 -43.00 -41.84 -10.26
C ALA A 15 -42.05 -42.44 -11.34
N CYS A 16 -40.86 -42.92 -10.91
CA CYS A 16 -40.11 -44.13 -11.35
C CYS A 16 -39.44 -44.31 -12.75
N GLY A 17 -38.26 -44.96 -12.71
CA GLY A 17 -37.57 -45.67 -13.82
C GLY A 17 -36.40 -44.91 -14.48
N GLY A 18 -35.21 -45.48 -14.75
CA GLY A 18 -34.61 -46.76 -14.34
C GLY A 18 -34.05 -47.62 -15.49
N GLY A 19 -32.74 -47.54 -15.80
CA GLY A 19 -32.06 -48.46 -16.73
C GLY A 19 -30.80 -47.91 -17.42
N GLU A 20 -29.71 -48.67 -17.33
CA GLU A 20 -28.43 -48.59 -18.06
C GLU A 20 -28.22 -49.96 -18.77
N PRO A 21 -27.31 -50.20 -19.76
CA PRO A 21 -26.00 -49.54 -19.93
C PRO A 21 -25.43 -49.38 -21.38
N ALA A 22 -24.18 -48.87 -21.44
CA ALA A 22 -23.07 -49.18 -22.37
C ALA A 22 -23.20 -49.00 -23.91
N GLN A 23 -22.32 -48.15 -24.48
CA GLN A 23 -21.10 -48.53 -25.25
C GLN A 23 -20.40 -47.24 -25.74
N GLU A 24 -19.20 -46.91 -25.22
CA GLU A 24 -17.87 -47.13 -25.83
C GLU A 24 -17.41 -46.04 -26.82
N MET A 25 -16.34 -45.32 -26.45
CA MET A 25 -15.18 -45.06 -27.33
C MET A 25 -13.97 -44.58 -26.51
N ASP A 26 -13.02 -45.49 -26.38
CA ASP A 26 -11.56 -45.30 -26.31
C ASP A 26 -11.01 -43.85 -26.40
N HIS A 27 -10.25 -43.43 -25.38
CA HIS A 27 -8.88 -42.97 -25.61
C HIS A 27 -8.02 -42.96 -24.34
N ASP A 28 -6.88 -43.66 -24.40
CA ASP A 28 -5.76 -43.48 -23.47
C ASP A 28 -5.14 -42.09 -23.68
N MET A 29 -5.19 -41.24 -22.64
CA MET A 29 -4.40 -40.02 -22.57
C MET A 29 -3.71 -39.91 -21.22
N ALA A 30 -2.37 -39.91 -21.27
CA ALA A 30 -1.50 -39.99 -20.11
C ALA A 30 -1.60 -38.78 -19.18
N THR A 31 -1.07 -38.94 -17.97
CA THR A 31 -0.94 -37.91 -16.93
C THR A 31 -0.26 -36.64 -17.46
N MET A 32 -1.05 -35.62 -17.77
CA MET A 32 -0.58 -34.26 -18.04
C MET A 32 -0.28 -33.57 -16.71
N THR A 33 0.95 -33.70 -16.20
CA THR A 33 1.48 -32.76 -15.19
C THR A 33 1.65 -31.39 -15.84
N ALA A 34 0.61 -30.57 -15.73
CA ALA A 34 0.64 -29.20 -16.22
C ALA A 34 1.55 -28.34 -15.31
N GLU A 35 2.81 -28.20 -15.69
CA GLU A 35 3.64 -27.10 -15.21
C GLU A 35 2.98 -25.77 -15.62
N ALA A 36 2.40 -25.07 -14.65
CA ALA A 36 1.90 -23.73 -14.86
C ALA A 36 3.08 -22.82 -15.21
N PRO A 37 2.99 -21.96 -16.25
CA PRO A 37 4.05 -21.04 -16.56
C PRO A 37 4.21 -20.08 -15.37
N ALA A 38 5.39 -20.08 -14.75
CA ALA A 38 5.72 -19.10 -13.73
C ALA A 38 5.60 -17.70 -14.34
N SER A 39 4.65 -16.89 -13.84
CA SER A 39 4.58 -15.47 -14.18
C SER A 39 5.78 -14.77 -13.57
N GLY A 40 6.88 -14.75 -14.32
CA GLY A 40 8.06 -13.96 -14.04
C GLY A 40 7.74 -12.48 -14.16
N THR A 41 7.03 -11.94 -13.16
CA THR A 41 6.96 -10.50 -12.94
C THR A 41 8.38 -10.02 -12.71
N VAL A 42 8.93 -9.33 -13.71
CA VAL A 42 10.20 -8.62 -13.58
C VAL A 42 9.97 -7.43 -12.64
N SER A 43 10.13 -7.67 -11.33
CA SER A 43 10.26 -6.60 -10.35
C SER A 43 11.32 -5.63 -10.84
N ALA A 44 11.01 -4.33 -10.83
CA ALA A 44 11.99 -3.30 -11.15
C ALA A 44 13.21 -3.45 -10.23
N GLU A 45 14.40 -3.21 -10.76
CA GLU A 45 15.64 -3.30 -9.98
C GLU A 45 15.55 -2.37 -8.76
N MET A 46 15.88 -2.89 -7.58
CA MET A 46 15.85 -2.11 -6.34
C MET A 46 17.13 -1.29 -6.25
N THR A 47 16.97 0.02 -6.04
CA THR A 47 18.04 1.01 -6.03
C THR A 47 18.22 1.61 -4.63
N THR A 48 19.41 2.14 -4.34
CA THR A 48 19.67 2.92 -3.12
C THR A 48 20.09 4.33 -3.54
N PRO A 49 19.13 5.26 -3.73
CA PRO A 49 19.44 6.63 -4.11
C PRO A 49 20.12 7.39 -2.95
N GLU A 50 20.84 8.48 -3.24
CA GLU A 50 21.63 9.23 -2.25
C GLU A 50 20.81 9.79 -1.07
N TRP A 51 19.49 9.95 -1.25
CA TRP A 51 18.56 10.37 -0.19
C TRP A 51 18.10 9.23 0.73
N LEU A 52 18.52 7.98 0.52
CA LEU A 52 18.20 6.83 1.35
C LEU A 52 19.48 6.17 1.86
N HIS A 53 19.69 6.19 3.17
CA HIS A 53 20.80 5.52 3.84
C HIS A 53 20.28 4.40 4.75
N VAL A 54 20.96 3.25 4.71
CA VAL A 54 20.59 2.04 5.46
C VAL A 54 21.83 1.50 6.18
N ASP A 55 21.74 1.38 7.49
CA ASP A 55 22.74 0.73 8.33
C ASP A 55 22.14 -0.56 8.90
N HIS A 56 22.65 -1.71 8.43
CA HIS A 56 22.20 -3.03 8.89
C HIS A 56 22.87 -3.48 10.20
N GLU A 57 23.96 -2.85 10.65
CA GLU A 57 24.58 -3.14 11.95
C GLU A 57 23.87 -2.37 13.06
N ALA A 58 23.63 -1.06 12.87
CA ALA A 58 22.85 -0.24 13.79
C ALA A 58 21.33 -0.49 13.71
N ARG A 59 20.86 -1.19 12.65
CA ARG A 59 19.43 -1.39 12.32
C ARG A 59 18.65 -0.08 12.17
N THR A 60 19.22 0.85 11.42
CA THR A 60 18.61 2.16 11.15
C THR A 60 18.42 2.40 9.66
N VAL A 61 17.34 3.12 9.32
CA VAL A 61 17.16 3.75 8.01
C VAL A 61 17.05 5.26 8.24
N HIS A 62 17.83 6.04 7.51
CA HIS A 62 17.68 7.50 7.46
C HIS A 62 17.40 7.91 6.03
N MET A 63 16.35 8.71 5.81
CA MET A 63 16.00 9.16 4.47
C MET A 63 15.52 10.61 4.43
N THR A 64 15.79 11.31 3.33
CA THR A 64 15.18 12.61 3.03
C THR A 64 13.99 12.43 2.11
N ILE A 65 12.83 12.99 2.50
CA ILE A 65 11.60 13.00 1.69
C ILE A 65 11.25 14.46 1.40
N THR A 66 11.48 14.85 0.16
CA THR A 66 11.17 16.18 -0.36
C THR A 66 9.80 16.17 -1.03
N ALA A 67 8.84 16.87 -0.43
CA ALA A 67 7.64 17.31 -1.14
C ALA A 67 8.03 18.36 -2.20
N GLY A 68 7.47 18.29 -3.40
CA GLY A 68 7.77 19.25 -4.46
C GLY A 68 9.14 19.11 -5.11
N ALA A 69 9.75 17.91 -5.06
CA ALA A 69 11.05 17.65 -5.69
C ALA A 69 11.06 17.85 -7.23
N THR A 70 9.88 17.77 -7.86
CA THR A 70 9.68 18.09 -9.29
C THR A 70 8.38 18.88 -9.48
N GLU A 71 8.18 19.49 -10.65
CA GLU A 71 6.91 20.18 -10.99
C GLU A 71 5.72 19.22 -11.22
N ALA A 72 5.96 17.90 -11.24
CA ALA A 72 4.93 16.89 -11.48
C ALA A 72 3.81 16.97 -10.43
N LYS A 73 2.57 16.71 -10.86
CA LYS A 73 1.35 16.91 -10.04
C LYS A 73 1.21 18.34 -9.46
N ALA A 74 1.80 19.35 -10.12
CA ALA A 74 1.92 20.71 -9.58
C ALA A 74 2.63 20.73 -8.21
N TYR A 75 3.82 20.12 -8.17
CA TYR A 75 4.66 19.89 -6.97
C TYR A 75 4.10 18.89 -5.94
N TRP A 76 2.92 18.30 -6.16
CA TRP A 76 2.32 17.34 -5.21
C TRP A 76 2.86 15.91 -5.40
N ASN A 77 4.16 15.75 -5.16
CA ASN A 77 4.94 14.50 -5.26
C ASN A 77 5.94 14.38 -4.10
N PHE A 78 6.31 13.14 -3.75
CA PHE A 78 7.38 12.83 -2.79
C PHE A 78 8.60 12.30 -3.56
N ASN A 79 9.72 13.03 -3.57
CA ASN A 79 10.93 12.69 -4.35
C ASN A 79 10.65 12.42 -5.84
N GLY A 80 9.67 13.11 -6.45
CA GLY A 80 9.22 12.87 -7.82
C GLY A 80 8.15 11.77 -7.96
N GLY A 81 7.95 10.95 -6.93
CA GLY A 81 6.95 9.87 -6.89
C GLY A 81 5.52 10.35 -6.57
N TYR A 82 4.54 9.75 -7.23
CA TYR A 82 3.09 10.01 -7.09
C TYR A 82 2.26 8.85 -7.68
N ASP A 83 0.96 8.81 -7.41
CA ASP A 83 0.03 7.72 -7.84
C ASP A 83 0.53 6.30 -7.50
N GLY A 84 1.41 6.14 -6.50
CA GLY A 84 2.03 4.86 -6.19
C GLY A 84 3.03 4.34 -7.22
N ASN A 85 3.58 5.22 -8.09
CA ASN A 85 4.59 4.88 -9.09
C ASN A 85 6.00 4.59 -8.51
N MET A 86 6.21 4.88 -7.24
CA MET A 86 7.43 4.62 -6.47
C MET A 86 7.08 3.79 -5.23
N THR A 87 7.95 2.83 -4.90
CA THR A 87 7.93 2.04 -3.66
C THR A 87 9.21 2.27 -2.88
N ILE A 88 9.08 2.73 -1.63
CA ILE A 88 10.15 2.77 -0.65
C ILE A 88 10.06 1.49 0.20
N THR A 89 11.13 0.70 0.27
CA THR A 89 11.22 -0.51 1.11
C THR A 89 12.20 -0.29 2.26
N VAL A 90 11.81 -0.68 3.47
CA VAL A 90 12.64 -0.69 4.68
C VAL A 90 12.59 -2.06 5.37
N PRO A 91 13.59 -2.46 6.17
CA PRO A 91 13.55 -3.75 6.88
C PRO A 91 12.65 -3.73 8.13
N GLU A 92 12.10 -4.89 8.51
CA GLU A 92 11.30 -5.02 9.72
C GLU A 92 12.11 -4.76 11.01
N GLY A 93 11.49 -4.02 11.94
CA GLY A 93 12.05 -3.70 13.25
C GLY A 93 13.23 -2.72 13.20
N TYR A 94 13.49 -2.05 12.08
CA TYR A 94 14.48 -0.98 12.00
C TYR A 94 13.90 0.34 12.52
N ALA A 95 14.76 1.17 13.12
CA ALA A 95 14.42 2.54 13.45
C ALA A 95 14.53 3.39 12.16
N VAL A 96 13.40 3.90 11.70
CA VAL A 96 13.32 4.75 10.51
C VAL A 96 13.23 6.20 10.95
N THR A 97 14.13 7.04 10.45
CA THR A 97 14.04 8.50 10.57
C THR A 97 13.86 9.10 9.18
N ILE A 98 12.90 10.01 9.06
CA ILE A 98 12.62 10.75 7.83
C ILE A 98 12.84 12.24 8.10
N ASP A 99 13.75 12.83 7.34
CA ASP A 99 13.90 14.27 7.21
C ASP A 99 12.94 14.73 6.10
N PHE A 100 11.80 15.30 6.48
CA PHE A 100 10.79 15.80 5.56
C PHE A 100 11.10 17.25 5.19
N GLU A 101 11.11 17.56 3.90
CA GLU A 101 11.42 18.89 3.37
C GLU A 101 10.33 19.33 2.40
N ASN A 102 9.92 20.61 2.44
CA ASN A 102 8.95 21.14 1.49
C ASN A 102 9.60 22.11 0.50
N ASN A 103 9.74 21.68 -0.76
CA ASN A 103 10.22 22.47 -1.89
C ASN A 103 9.09 22.97 -2.82
N ASP A 104 7.82 22.72 -2.49
CA ASP A 104 6.69 23.36 -3.19
C ASP A 104 6.76 24.88 -2.94
N PRO A 105 6.74 25.72 -4.00
CA PRO A 105 6.89 27.17 -3.84
C PRO A 105 5.65 27.89 -3.28
N VAL A 106 4.52 27.19 -3.08
CA VAL A 106 3.22 27.79 -2.73
C VAL A 106 2.48 27.05 -1.61
N MET A 107 2.47 25.71 -1.64
CA MET A 107 1.59 24.91 -0.78
C MET A 107 2.30 24.36 0.46
N ALA A 108 1.57 24.31 1.57
CA ALA A 108 1.94 23.46 2.69
C ALA A 108 1.84 21.98 2.30
N HIS A 109 2.69 21.13 2.89
CA HIS A 109 2.67 19.68 2.72
C HIS A 109 2.87 18.95 4.04
N SER A 110 2.58 17.66 4.05
CA SER A 110 2.71 16.78 5.21
C SER A 110 3.02 15.35 4.76
N MET A 111 3.42 14.49 5.70
CA MET A 111 3.55 13.06 5.44
C MET A 111 3.13 12.20 6.64
N GLY A 112 2.65 11.00 6.34
CA GLY A 112 2.52 9.92 7.31
C GLY A 112 2.24 8.59 6.63
N ILE A 113 2.43 7.49 7.36
CA ILE A 113 2.29 6.13 6.82
C ILE A 113 0.90 5.57 7.18
N VAL A 114 0.13 5.13 6.19
CA VAL A 114 -1.19 4.47 6.35
C VAL A 114 -1.14 3.02 5.87
N ALA A 115 -2.17 2.23 6.20
CA ALA A 115 -2.37 0.90 5.63
C ALA A 115 -2.50 0.98 4.09
N ALA A 116 -2.06 -0.07 3.39
CA ALA A 116 -2.03 -0.08 1.92
C ALA A 116 -3.37 0.31 1.27
N ALA A 117 -3.34 1.36 0.44
CA ALA A 117 -4.47 1.79 -0.36
C ALA A 117 -4.00 2.37 -1.70
N ALA A 118 -4.85 2.23 -2.73
CA ALA A 118 -4.60 2.74 -4.09
C ALA A 118 -5.51 3.91 -4.49
N SER A 119 -6.34 4.40 -3.57
CA SER A 119 -7.20 5.57 -3.74
C SER A 119 -7.58 6.14 -2.37
N PHE A 120 -7.81 7.45 -2.31
CA PHE A 120 -7.99 8.19 -1.07
C PHE A 120 -9.18 9.14 -1.13
N GLY A 121 -9.82 9.37 0.02
CA GLY A 121 -10.85 10.41 0.17
C GLY A 121 -10.24 11.82 0.17
N ALA A 122 -11.06 12.83 -0.12
CA ALA A 122 -10.62 14.23 -0.12
C ALA A 122 -10.15 14.74 1.26
N MET A 123 -10.58 14.08 2.34
CA MET A 123 -10.08 14.26 3.71
C MET A 123 -9.54 12.91 4.21
N LEU A 124 -8.46 12.95 4.98
CA LEU A 124 -7.91 11.80 5.70
C LEU A 124 -7.92 12.08 7.21
N GLU A 125 -8.26 11.09 8.01
CA GLU A 125 -8.09 11.14 9.47
C GLU A 125 -6.59 11.16 9.80
N PRO A 126 -6.08 12.12 10.60
CA PRO A 126 -4.64 12.32 10.81
C PRO A 126 -4.03 11.27 11.76
N THR A 127 -3.93 10.03 11.28
CA THR A 127 -3.46 8.87 12.05
C THR A 127 -2.50 8.01 11.23
N SER A 128 -1.28 7.79 11.73
CA SER A 128 -0.33 6.87 11.11
C SER A 128 -0.36 5.47 11.76
N VAL A 129 -0.04 4.43 10.99
CA VAL A 129 0.07 3.03 11.48
C VAL A 129 1.29 2.78 12.36
N PHE A 130 2.33 3.63 12.26
CA PHE A 130 3.50 3.59 13.12
C PHE A 130 3.52 4.83 14.02
N GLU A 131 3.66 4.63 15.33
CA GLU A 131 3.79 5.73 16.28
C GLU A 131 5.05 6.55 15.95
N GLY A 132 4.90 7.89 15.93
CA GLY A 132 5.95 8.82 15.52
C GLY A 132 6.08 9.05 14.01
N ALA A 133 5.39 8.30 13.15
CA ALA A 133 5.49 8.40 11.68
C ALA A 133 4.49 9.39 11.05
N LEU A 134 4.34 10.59 11.62
CA LEU A 134 3.38 11.62 11.18
C LEU A 134 3.93 13.02 11.48
N THR A 135 3.96 13.91 10.47
CA THR A 135 4.32 15.33 10.62
C THR A 135 3.28 16.11 11.41
N GLN A 136 3.68 17.24 12.01
CA GLN A 136 2.78 18.11 12.77
C GLN A 136 1.70 18.76 11.91
N ASN A 137 0.56 19.07 12.56
CA ASN A 137 -0.62 19.71 11.97
C ASN A 137 -1.01 19.20 10.56
N PRO A 138 -1.00 17.88 10.28
CA PRO A 138 -0.76 17.36 8.94
C PRO A 138 -1.90 17.66 7.93
N THR A 139 -3.07 18.07 8.40
CA THR A 139 -4.23 18.49 7.59
C THR A 139 -4.38 20.01 7.45
N SER A 140 -3.47 20.84 8.02
CA SER A 140 -3.58 22.30 7.96
C SER A 140 -2.94 22.88 6.69
N MET A 141 -3.70 23.71 5.97
CA MET A 141 -3.19 24.51 4.84
C MET A 141 -2.20 25.61 5.26
N THR A 142 -2.09 25.91 6.56
CA THR A 142 -1.41 27.11 7.10
C THR A 142 -0.38 26.81 8.19
N ASP A 143 -0.35 25.59 8.72
CA ASP A 143 0.44 25.24 9.91
C ASP A 143 1.11 23.84 9.83
N ALA A 144 0.93 23.11 8.72
CA ALA A 144 1.77 21.97 8.37
C ALA A 144 3.15 22.46 7.87
N THR A 145 3.99 21.59 7.31
CA THR A 145 5.30 22.00 6.78
C THR A 145 5.13 22.97 5.61
N MET A 146 5.42 24.26 5.82
CA MET A 146 5.20 25.32 4.83
C MET A 146 6.33 25.35 3.78
N PRO A 147 6.16 26.07 2.64
CA PRO A 147 7.21 26.25 1.64
C PRO A 147 8.58 26.66 2.22
N GLY A 148 9.60 25.83 1.97
CA GLY A 148 10.97 26.00 2.47
C GLY A 148 11.22 25.49 3.89
N GLU A 149 10.21 24.99 4.60
CA GLU A 149 10.35 24.41 5.94
C GLU A 149 10.74 22.92 5.89
N LYS A 150 11.17 22.43 7.06
CA LYS A 150 11.61 21.04 7.27
C LYS A 150 11.13 20.52 8.62
N GLU A 151 10.73 19.25 8.66
CA GLU A 151 10.36 18.53 9.87
C GLU A 151 11.10 17.18 9.92
N ARG A 152 11.23 16.57 11.11
CA ARG A 152 11.77 15.23 11.27
C ARG A 152 10.79 14.35 12.01
N VAL A 153 10.54 13.16 11.47
CA VAL A 153 9.77 12.09 12.10
C VAL A 153 10.65 10.86 12.32
N THR A 154 10.44 10.14 13.42
CA THR A 154 11.20 8.92 13.77
C THR A 154 10.24 7.88 14.33
N PHE A 155 10.33 6.66 13.82
CA PHE A 155 9.45 5.54 14.17
C PHE A 155 10.18 4.19 14.06
N THR A 156 9.54 3.11 14.48
CA THR A 156 9.99 1.74 14.20
C THR A 156 9.10 1.13 13.13
N ALA A 157 9.68 0.54 12.09
CA ALA A 157 8.96 -0.24 11.07
C ALA A 157 8.54 -1.61 11.66
N ALA A 158 7.61 -1.58 12.62
CA ALA A 158 7.43 -2.63 13.63
C ALA A 158 6.70 -3.91 13.16
N ALA A 159 6.21 -3.94 11.92
CA ALA A 159 5.57 -5.11 11.33
C ALA A 159 5.76 -5.10 9.80
N ALA A 160 6.10 -6.25 9.22
CA ALA A 160 6.23 -6.45 7.79
C ALA A 160 4.88 -6.35 7.06
N GLY A 161 4.90 -5.81 5.84
CA GLY A 161 3.71 -5.66 5.00
C GLY A 161 3.72 -4.45 4.07
N GLU A 162 2.67 -4.34 3.26
CA GLU A 162 2.42 -3.18 2.41
C GLU A 162 1.69 -2.06 3.15
N TYR A 163 2.15 -0.83 2.91
CA TYR A 163 1.67 0.41 3.47
C TYR A 163 1.71 1.51 2.39
N THR A 164 1.32 2.74 2.74
CA THR A 164 1.37 3.88 1.82
C THR A 164 1.78 5.14 2.55
N MET A 165 2.75 5.88 2.02
CA MET A 165 3.09 7.23 2.47
C MET A 165 2.18 8.22 1.76
N VAL A 166 1.45 9.06 2.52
CA VAL A 166 0.42 9.97 2.00
C VAL A 166 0.60 11.39 2.52
N CYS A 167 0.24 12.39 1.71
CA CYS A 167 0.07 13.77 2.16
C CYS A 167 -1.36 13.98 2.66
N TYR A 168 -1.51 14.48 3.89
CA TYR A 168 -2.80 14.65 4.58
C TYR A 168 -3.48 15.99 4.29
N ILE A 169 -2.80 16.89 3.59
CA ILE A 169 -3.38 18.16 3.16
C ILE A 169 -4.63 17.87 2.30
N PRO A 170 -5.78 18.50 2.58
CA PRO A 170 -7.05 18.25 1.90
C PRO A 170 -6.94 18.13 0.38
N GLY A 171 -7.30 16.96 -0.15
CA GLY A 171 -7.26 16.61 -1.58
C GLY A 171 -5.91 16.13 -2.13
N HIS A 172 -4.78 16.29 -1.45
CA HIS A 172 -3.46 15.96 -2.01
C HIS A 172 -3.32 14.45 -2.27
N ALA A 173 -3.55 13.59 -1.27
CA ALA A 173 -3.56 12.13 -1.50
C ALA A 173 -4.63 11.69 -2.52
N ALA A 174 -5.82 12.29 -2.50
CA ALA A 174 -6.92 11.96 -3.42
C ALA A 174 -6.62 12.31 -4.90
N THR A 175 -5.70 13.25 -5.15
CA THR A 175 -5.28 13.67 -6.49
C THR A 175 -3.94 13.06 -6.93
N GLY A 176 -3.28 12.30 -6.06
CA GLY A 176 -2.11 11.48 -6.39
C GLY A 176 -0.88 11.64 -5.50
N MET A 177 -0.89 12.49 -4.47
CA MET A 177 0.28 12.70 -3.61
C MET A 177 0.45 11.59 -2.58
N TRP A 178 0.87 10.43 -3.09
CA TRP A 178 1.15 9.23 -2.32
C TRP A 178 2.12 8.29 -3.04
N VAL A 179 2.92 7.57 -2.26
CA VAL A 179 3.89 6.57 -2.74
C VAL A 179 3.80 5.32 -1.87
N ARG A 180 4.16 4.16 -2.41
CA ARG A 180 4.10 2.89 -1.68
C ARG A 180 5.20 2.85 -0.63
N PHE A 181 4.88 2.31 0.54
CA PHE A 181 5.83 2.05 1.61
C PHE A 181 5.75 0.56 1.97
N ASN A 182 6.87 -0.14 2.00
CA ASN A 182 6.93 -1.58 2.21
C ASN A 182 7.87 -1.88 3.38
N VAL A 183 7.44 -2.75 4.29
CA VAL A 183 8.29 -3.24 5.38
C VAL A 183 8.62 -4.70 5.10
N SER A 184 9.90 -4.99 4.85
CA SER A 184 10.39 -6.30 4.44
C SER A 184 10.75 -7.19 5.63
N ALA A 185 10.11 -8.35 5.73
CA ALA A 185 10.48 -9.41 6.67
C ALA A 185 11.84 -10.05 6.33
N GLU A 186 12.23 -10.06 5.05
CA GLU A 186 13.47 -10.68 4.55
C GLU A 186 14.71 -9.79 4.77
N GLY A 187 14.55 -8.56 5.26
CA GLY A 187 15.65 -7.62 5.54
C GLY A 187 15.99 -6.66 4.40
N GLU A 188 15.26 -6.73 3.27
CA GLU A 188 15.46 -5.87 2.09
C GLU A 188 15.25 -4.39 2.39
N ALA A 189 15.99 -3.52 1.69
CA ALA A 189 15.87 -2.07 1.77
C ALA A 189 16.26 -1.38 0.45
N GLY A 190 15.52 -0.36 0.04
CA GLY A 190 15.77 0.36 -1.21
C GLY A 190 14.52 0.96 -1.84
N VAL A 191 14.63 1.41 -3.09
CA VAL A 191 13.58 2.10 -3.84
C VAL A 191 13.38 1.46 -5.20
N GLN A 192 12.12 1.27 -5.60
CA GLN A 192 11.70 0.76 -6.91
C GLN A 192 10.72 1.72 -7.57
N GLY A 193 10.85 1.92 -8.89
CA GLY A 193 10.02 2.89 -9.61
C GLY A 193 10.46 4.35 -9.38
N GLY A 194 9.54 5.29 -9.54
CA GLY A 194 9.85 6.72 -9.68
C GLY A 194 10.14 7.12 -11.14
N MET A 195 10.73 8.31 -11.33
CA MET A 195 11.19 8.88 -12.60
C MET A 195 12.59 9.47 -12.44
#